data_AF-A0A2E9BMM1-F1
#
_entry.id   AF-A0A2E9BMM1-F1
#
_cell.length_a   1.000
_cell.length_b   1.000
_cell.length_c   1.000
_cell.angle_alpha   90.00
_cell.angle_beta   90.00
_cell.angle_gamma   90.00
#
_symmetry.space_group_name_H-M   'P 1'
#
loop_
_entity.id
_entity.type
_entity.pdbx_description
1 polymer ?
#
loop_
_entity_poly.entity_id
_entity_poly.type
_entity_poly.pdbx_seq_one_letter_code
_entity_poly.pdbx_strand_id
1 'polypeptide(L)'
;AAHAETYEGVHPLTSAASRAEVAGQAVIAARSADPYAEGANAGPAQVIVSQTSRAAVRAEAVAAAHSDNPYADGASSGVAPLVASTVDRNAVRAQARAAARGDSLPL
;
A
#
# COMPACT_ATOMS: atom_id res chain seq x y z
N ALA A 1 10.74 0.16 72.23
CA ALA A 1 11.64 -0.99 71.97
C ALA A 1 12.24 -0.81 70.59
N ALA A 2 13.55 -0.94 70.44
CA ALA A 2 14.20 -0.90 69.13
C ALA A 2 14.29 -2.32 68.59
N HIS A 3 13.77 -2.57 67.39
CA HIS A 3 13.90 -3.84 66.69
C HIS A 3 15.04 -3.71 65.68
N ALA A 4 16.07 -4.57 65.81
CA ALA A 4 17.14 -4.66 64.84
C ALA A 4 16.75 -5.67 63.76
N GLU A 5 16.89 -5.29 62.49
CA GLU A 5 16.77 -6.23 61.38
C GLU A 5 17.91 -7.25 61.46
N THR A 6 17.59 -8.54 61.44
CA THR A 6 18.59 -9.61 61.47
C THR A 6 19.14 -9.78 60.07
N TYR A 7 20.46 -9.62 59.91
CA TYR A 7 21.13 -9.88 58.64
C TYR A 7 21.23 -11.39 58.41
N GLU A 8 20.47 -11.91 57.44
CA GLU A 8 20.43 -13.32 57.03
C GLU A 8 21.66 -13.75 56.20
N GLY A 9 22.65 -12.87 56.03
CA GLY A 9 23.80 -13.13 55.17
C GLY A 9 23.49 -12.95 53.69
N VAL A 10 24.43 -13.38 52.85
CA VAL A 10 24.26 -13.40 51.40
C VAL A 10 23.55 -14.69 51.00
N HIS A 11 22.34 -14.57 50.44
CA HIS A 11 21.63 -15.73 49.89
C HIS A 11 22.39 -16.31 48.68
N PRO A 12 22.51 -17.64 48.58
CA PRO A 12 23.16 -18.26 47.43
C PRO A 12 22.39 -17.97 46.14
N LEU A 13 23.11 -17.76 45.04
CA LEU A 13 22.53 -17.74 43.71
C LEU A 13 21.94 -19.13 43.42
N THR A 14 20.60 -19.22 43.37
CA THR A 14 19.86 -20.47 43.11
C THR A 14 19.87 -20.88 41.64
N SER A 15 20.36 -20.01 40.74
CA SER A 15 20.38 -20.20 39.29
C SER A 15 21.79 -20.02 38.72
N ALA A 16 22.69 -20.95 39.03
CA ALA A 16 23.99 -21.02 38.35
C ALA A 16 24.21 -22.43 37.80
N ALA A 17 24.25 -22.56 36.47
CA ALA A 17 24.74 -23.78 35.84
C ALA A 17 26.25 -23.90 36.08
N SER A 18 26.70 -25.09 36.46
CA SER A 18 28.12 -25.43 36.58
C SER A 18 28.80 -25.41 35.20
N ARG A 19 30.13 -25.28 35.19
CA ARG A 19 30.92 -25.37 33.96
C ARG A 19 30.72 -26.69 33.22
N ALA A 20 30.50 -27.79 33.95
CA ALA A 20 30.26 -29.10 33.36
C ALA A 20 28.91 -29.15 32.64
N GLU A 21 27.86 -28.58 33.23
CA GLU A 21 26.54 -28.48 32.60
C GLU A 21 26.59 -27.61 31.34
N VAL A 22 27.25 -26.46 31.40
CA VAL A 22 27.44 -25.60 30.21
C VAL A 22 28.22 -26.32 29.12
N ALA A 23 29.28 -27.07 29.46
CA ALA A 23 30.02 -27.87 28.50
C ALA A 23 29.15 -28.95 27.85
N GLY A 24 28.31 -29.63 28.63
CA GLY A 24 27.34 -30.60 28.11
C GLY A 24 26.34 -29.97 27.14
N GLN A 25 25.76 -28.82 27.51
CA GLN A 25 24.83 -28.09 26.65
C GLN A 25 25.49 -27.59 25.35
N ALA A 26 26.75 -27.14 25.42
CA ALA A 26 27.49 -26.70 24.25
C ALA A 26 27.72 -27.84 23.24
N VAL A 27 28.04 -29.05 23.72
CA VAL A 27 28.20 -30.23 22.84
C VAL A 27 26.89 -30.60 22.17
N ILE A 28 25.76 -30.53 22.89
CA ILE A 28 24.43 -30.79 22.33
C ILE A 28 24.13 -29.75 21.24
N ALA A 29 24.28 -28.45 21.56
CA ALA A 29 24.02 -27.36 20.62
C ALA A 29 24.89 -27.45 19.35
N ALA A 30 26.17 -27.80 19.49
CA ALA A 30 27.08 -27.95 18.35
C ALA A 30 26.73 -29.12 17.42
N ARG A 31 25.99 -30.11 17.92
CA ARG A 31 25.53 -31.29 17.15
C ARG A 31 24.09 -31.16 16.65
N SER A 32 23.35 -30.16 17.14
CA SER A 32 22.00 -29.90 16.69
C SER A 32 21.96 -29.54 15.21
N ALA A 33 20.82 -29.81 14.58
CA ALA A 33 20.61 -29.42 13.19
C ALA A 33 20.80 -27.91 13.01
N ASP A 34 21.50 -27.52 11.95
CA ASP A 34 21.63 -26.12 11.56
C ASP A 34 20.27 -25.62 11.02
N PRO A 35 19.62 -24.65 11.67
CA PRO A 35 18.34 -24.11 11.23
C PRO A 35 18.39 -23.43 9.85
N TYR A 36 19.59 -23.14 9.33
CA TYR A 36 19.81 -22.50 8.04
C TYR A 36 20.32 -23.47 6.96
N ALA A 37 20.47 -24.75 7.26
CA ALA A 37 20.99 -25.74 6.32
C ALA A 37 20.17 -25.82 5.02
N GLU A 38 18.85 -25.70 5.09
CA GLU A 38 17.98 -25.75 3.91
C GLU A 38 18.31 -24.64 2.92
N GLY A 39 18.45 -23.39 3.41
CA GLY A 39 18.77 -22.24 2.57
C GLY A 39 20.18 -22.31 1.98
N ALA A 40 21.16 -22.78 2.76
CA ALA A 40 22.53 -22.96 2.28
C ALA A 40 22.64 -24.03 1.17
N ASN A 41 21.75 -25.02 1.20
CA ASN A 41 21.72 -26.11 0.22
C ASN A 41 20.66 -25.92 -0.88
N ALA A 42 19.91 -24.82 -0.89
CA ALA A 42 18.80 -24.56 -1.82
C ALA A 42 19.22 -24.36 -3.29
N GLY A 43 20.52 -24.38 -3.58
CA GLY A 43 21.05 -24.11 -4.92
C GLY A 43 20.84 -22.63 -5.33
N PRO A 44 21.18 -22.26 -6.57
CA PRO A 44 20.98 -20.91 -7.06
C PRO A 44 19.48 -20.56 -7.09
N ALA A 45 19.14 -19.34 -6.68
CA ALA A 45 17.78 -18.82 -6.83
C ALA A 45 17.32 -18.89 -8.28
N GLN A 46 16.05 -19.25 -8.49
CA GLN A 46 15.43 -19.25 -9.81
C GLN A 46 15.41 -17.83 -10.39
N VAL A 47 15.92 -17.68 -11.61
CA VAL A 47 15.88 -16.39 -12.32
C VAL A 47 14.51 -16.26 -12.99
N ILE A 48 13.73 -15.27 -12.60
CA ILE A 48 12.49 -14.92 -13.30
C ILE A 48 12.88 -14.11 -14.54
N VAL A 49 12.83 -14.74 -15.71
CA VAL A 49 13.11 -14.08 -17.00
C VAL A 49 11.79 -13.74 -17.69
N SER A 50 11.69 -12.52 -18.24
CA SER A 50 10.57 -12.17 -19.11
C SER A 50 10.52 -13.10 -20.31
N GLN A 51 9.33 -13.61 -20.64
CA GLN A 51 9.12 -14.40 -21.86
C GLN A 51 9.23 -13.55 -23.13
N THR A 52 9.14 -12.22 -23.00
CA THR A 52 9.20 -11.29 -24.12
C THR A 52 10.62 -10.74 -24.28
N SER A 53 11.14 -10.81 -25.51
CA SER A 53 12.45 -10.24 -25.82
C SER A 53 12.45 -8.70 -25.70
N ARG A 54 13.59 -8.13 -25.31
CA ARG A 54 13.77 -6.67 -25.26
C ARG A 54 13.54 -6.00 -26.63
N ALA A 55 13.83 -6.72 -27.72
CA ALA A 55 13.59 -6.22 -29.07
C ALA A 55 12.08 -6.09 -29.36
N ALA A 56 11.28 -7.08 -28.95
CA ALA A 56 9.82 -7.03 -29.11
C ALA A 56 9.21 -5.87 -28.30
N VAL A 57 9.62 -5.68 -27.04
CA VAL A 57 9.16 -4.54 -26.23
C VAL A 57 9.51 -3.20 -26.87
N ARG A 58 10.72 -3.08 -27.44
CA ARG A 58 11.12 -1.85 -28.14
C ARG A 58 10.31 -1.62 -29.42
N ALA A 59 10.05 -2.66 -30.20
CA ALA A 59 9.23 -2.55 -31.40
C ALA A 59 7.79 -2.12 -31.06
N GLU A 60 7.20 -2.69 -30.02
CA GLU A 60 5.86 -2.33 -29.52
C GLU A 60 5.81 -0.89 -29.04
N ALA A 61 6.80 -0.46 -28.24
CA ALA A 61 6.88 0.92 -27.76
C ALA A 61 7.01 1.93 -28.91
N VAL A 62 7.80 1.61 -29.94
CA VAL A 62 7.92 2.45 -31.14
C VAL A 62 6.58 2.51 -31.89
N ALA A 63 5.89 1.38 -32.07
CA ALA A 63 4.58 1.36 -32.72
C ALA A 63 3.54 2.20 -31.95
N ALA A 64 3.50 2.08 -30.62
CA ALA A 64 2.62 2.89 -29.78
C ALA A 64 2.95 4.39 -29.82
N ALA A 65 4.25 4.75 -29.90
CA ALA A 65 4.64 6.15 -30.04
C ALA A 65 4.22 6.77 -31.40
N HIS A 66 4.09 5.94 -32.44
CA HIS A 66 3.64 6.36 -33.77
C HIS A 66 2.14 6.15 -33.99
N SER A 67 1.39 5.61 -33.03
CA SER A 67 -0.07 5.48 -33.16
C SER A 67 -0.73 6.86 -33.14
N ASP A 68 -1.87 6.97 -33.84
CA ASP A 68 -2.60 8.23 -34.00
C ASP A 68 -2.90 8.93 -32.67
N ASN A 69 -3.02 10.26 -32.72
CA ASN A 69 -3.21 11.11 -31.56
C ASN A 69 -4.43 10.63 -30.72
N PRO A 70 -4.25 10.26 -29.44
CA PRO A 70 -5.34 9.79 -28.58
C PRO A 70 -6.43 10.85 -28.31
N TYR A 71 -6.20 12.10 -28.71
CA TYR A 71 -7.16 13.20 -28.64
C TYR A 71 -7.80 13.57 -29.99
N ALA A 72 -7.53 12.80 -31.07
CA ALA A 72 -8.04 13.10 -32.40
C ALA A 72 -9.58 13.19 -32.43
N ASP A 73 -10.27 12.28 -31.75
CA ASP A 73 -11.74 12.25 -31.71
C ASP A 73 -12.35 13.51 -31.06
N GLY A 74 -11.65 14.11 -30.10
CA GLY A 74 -12.05 15.37 -29.46
C GLY A 74 -11.77 16.60 -30.32
N ALA A 75 -10.71 16.58 -31.14
CA ALA A 75 -10.34 17.69 -32.00
C ALA A 75 -11.30 17.86 -33.19
N SER A 76 -11.89 16.77 -33.70
CA SER A 76 -12.95 16.79 -34.72
C SER A 76 -14.35 16.96 -34.15
N SER A 77 -14.54 16.82 -32.84
CA SER A 77 -15.84 17.02 -32.20
C SER A 77 -16.15 18.52 -32.16
N GLY A 78 -16.95 18.99 -33.10
CA GLY A 78 -17.49 20.35 -33.08
C GLY A 78 -18.21 20.67 -31.77
N VAL A 79 -18.29 21.95 -31.43
CA VAL A 79 -19.01 22.41 -30.23
C VAL A 79 -20.47 21.95 -30.30
N ALA A 80 -20.96 21.29 -29.24
CA ALA A 80 -22.36 20.89 -29.14
C ALA A 80 -23.27 22.12 -29.35
N PRO A 81 -24.36 22.02 -30.15
CA PRO A 81 -25.26 23.14 -30.36
C PRO A 81 -25.81 23.63 -29.01
N LEU A 82 -25.72 24.93 -28.77
CA LEU A 82 -26.35 25.53 -27.60
C LEU A 82 -27.87 25.37 -27.74
N VAL A 83 -28.46 24.43 -26.99
CA VAL A 83 -29.92 24.34 -26.86
C VAL A 83 -30.37 25.51 -25.98
N ALA A 84 -30.63 26.65 -26.60
CA ALA A 84 -31.24 27.77 -25.91
C ALA A 84 -32.63 27.35 -25.41
N SER A 85 -32.89 27.54 -24.12
CA SER A 85 -34.24 27.36 -23.55
C SER A 85 -35.25 28.21 -24.34
N THR A 86 -36.40 27.63 -24.67
CA THR A 86 -37.53 28.34 -25.31
C THR A 86 -38.27 29.26 -24.33
N VAL A 87 -37.90 29.23 -23.04
CA VAL A 87 -38.53 30.04 -22.00
C VAL A 87 -38.00 31.48 -22.08
N ASP A 88 -38.93 32.44 -22.16
CA ASP A 88 -38.60 33.86 -22.11
C ASP A 88 -37.84 34.19 -20.82
N ARG A 89 -36.63 34.71 -20.97
CA ARG A 89 -35.73 35.10 -19.88
C ARG A 89 -36.36 36.14 -18.95
N ASN A 90 -37.22 37.01 -19.48
CA ASN A 90 -37.92 38.02 -18.68
C ASN A 90 -38.99 37.37 -17.81
N ALA A 91 -39.69 36.34 -18.32
CA ALA A 91 -40.65 35.57 -17.54
C ALA A 91 -39.95 34.83 -16.39
N VAL A 92 -38.80 34.18 -16.65
CA VAL A 92 -38.00 33.52 -15.60
C VAL A 92 -37.59 34.50 -14.50
N ARG A 93 -37.13 35.70 -14.89
CA ARG A 93 -36.71 36.73 -13.93
C ARG A 93 -37.90 37.28 -13.14
N ALA A 94 -39.07 37.40 -13.75
CA ALA A 94 -40.29 37.82 -13.05
C ALA A 94 -40.70 36.76 -12.02
N GLN A 95 -40.74 35.49 -12.42
CA GLN A 95 -41.06 34.36 -11.55
C GLN A 95 -40.08 34.24 -10.37
N ALA A 96 -38.77 34.37 -10.63
CA ALA A 96 -37.76 34.32 -9.58
C ALA A 96 -37.92 35.45 -8.55
N ARG A 97 -38.30 36.66 -8.99
CA ARG A 97 -38.56 37.79 -8.09
C ARG A 97 -39.85 37.60 -7.29
N ALA A 98 -40.90 37.04 -7.89
CA ALA A 98 -42.15 36.71 -7.19
C ALA A 98 -41.91 35.65 -6.11
N ALA A 99 -41.19 34.57 -6.45
CA ALA A 99 -40.80 33.53 -5.51
C ALA A 99 -39.94 34.08 -4.36
N ALA A 100 -38.99 34.97 -4.65
CA ALA A 100 -38.16 35.61 -3.62
C ALA A 100 -38.95 36.54 -2.67
N ARG A 101 -40.12 37.03 -3.10
CA ARG A 101 -41.03 37.84 -2.26
C ARG A 101 -42.08 37.02 -1.50
N GLY A 102 -42.04 35.69 -1.62
CA GLY A 102 -42.92 34.78 -0.89
C GLY A 102 -44.29 34.56 -1.55
N ASP A 103 -44.51 35.06 -2.76
CA ASP A 103 -45.72 34.75 -3.54
C ASP A 103 -45.56 33.36 -4.18
N SER A 104 -45.77 32.31 -3.40
CA SER A 104 -46.08 30.99 -3.98
C SER A 104 -47.52 31.03 -4.48
N LEU A 105 -47.71 31.14 -5.80
CA LEU A 105 -49.02 30.89 -6.40
C LEU A 105 -49.45 29.45 -6.06
N PRO A 106 -50.72 29.22 -5.66
CA PRO A 106 -51.22 27.87 -5.43
C PRO A 106 -51.15 27.07 -6.74
N LEU A 107 -50.83 25.78 -6.59
CA LEU A 107 -50.79 24.79 -7.68
C LEU A 107 -52.13 24.72 -8.42
#